data_AF-A0A950LSI0-F1
#
_entry.id   AF-A0A950LSI0-F1
#
_cell.length_a   1.000
_cell.length_b   1.000
_cell.length_c   1.000
_cell.angle_alpha   90.00
_cell.angle_beta   90.00
_cell.angle_gamma   90.00
#
_symmetry.space_group_name_H-M   'P 1'
#
loop_
_entity.id
_entity.type
_entity.pdbx_description
1 polymer ?
#
loop_
_entity_poly.entity_id
_entity_poly.type
_entity_poly.pdbx_seq_one_letter_code
_entity_poly.pdbx_strand_id
1 'polypeptide(L)'
;MPQTDVAGEVTSPTQPFPVAPPPLAPQKLSADAVFGVNSSDRQTCQHWVLLSRNEGIFTPPSLQGTLLVPGNIGGMTWSGYAFDPQRNLLVVPTNNIAAVAKLIPREKLEQATHSGEAGDYAQQIGAPYGMYRRFLQAASDLPCTRPPWGILSAVDMNQGTIKWQVPYGSMQDFGGAHEGAVPWGSIGFGGPITTASGLVFIAGTFDPYIRAFDIQTGKELWKGQLPASGNATPMTYSVNGKQYLVIAAGGHPKITEEALNDALVAFALP
;
A
#
# COMPACT_ATOMS: atom_id res chain seq x y z
N MET A 1 -13.75 17.41 13.54
CA MET A 1 -12.52 17.22 12.74
C MET A 1 -11.33 17.76 13.50
N PRO A 2 -10.16 17.09 13.49
CA PRO A 2 -8.94 17.64 14.09
C PRO A 2 -8.63 19.04 13.55
N GLN A 3 -8.21 19.95 14.42
CA GLN A 3 -7.86 21.32 14.03
C GLN A 3 -6.37 21.40 13.68
N THR A 4 -6.02 22.20 12.68
CA THR A 4 -4.62 22.48 12.35
C THR A 4 -3.99 23.38 13.41
N ASP A 5 -2.71 23.17 13.68
CA ASP A 5 -1.85 24.02 14.51
C ASP A 5 -0.90 24.88 13.66
N VAL A 6 -1.05 24.83 12.33
CA VAL A 6 -0.22 25.55 11.37
C VAL A 6 -0.82 26.92 11.09
N ALA A 7 0.00 27.96 11.18
CA ALA A 7 -0.45 29.34 11.01
C ALA A 7 -1.02 29.57 9.60
N GLY A 8 -2.23 30.13 9.53
CA GLY A 8 -2.92 30.45 8.26
C GLY A 8 -3.64 29.27 7.61
N GLU A 9 -3.50 28.04 8.12
CA GLU A 9 -4.31 26.92 7.69
C GLU A 9 -5.68 26.92 8.38
N VAL A 10 -6.70 26.41 7.67
CA VAL A 10 -8.04 26.22 8.19
C VAL A 10 -8.48 24.82 7.82
N THR A 11 -8.83 23.99 8.80
CA THR A 11 -9.42 22.67 8.55
C THR A 11 -10.94 22.75 8.42
N SER A 12 -11.52 21.84 7.63
CA SER A 12 -12.98 21.74 7.53
C SER A 12 -13.60 21.41 8.89
N PRO A 13 -14.76 22.00 9.25
CA PRO A 13 -15.48 21.63 10.47
C PRO A 13 -15.92 20.15 10.50
N THR A 14 -16.23 19.58 9.34
CA THR A 14 -16.73 18.20 9.17
C THR A 14 -16.06 17.49 7.99
N GLN A 15 -16.08 16.15 8.02
CA GLN A 15 -15.77 15.29 6.87
C GLN A 15 -16.78 14.14 6.83
N PRO A 16 -17.21 13.71 5.63
CA PRO A 16 -18.08 12.55 5.49
C PRO A 16 -17.29 11.26 5.77
N PHE A 17 -17.96 10.30 6.39
CA PHE A 17 -17.47 8.92 6.51
C PHE A 17 -18.39 8.02 5.69
N PRO A 18 -17.85 7.24 4.73
CA PRO A 18 -18.62 6.21 4.05
C PRO A 18 -19.21 5.23 5.06
N VAL A 19 -20.50 4.92 4.92
CA VAL A 19 -21.19 3.92 5.76
C VAL A 19 -20.99 2.51 5.20
N ALA A 20 -20.88 2.40 3.87
CA ALA A 20 -20.69 1.15 3.15
C ALA A 20 -19.81 1.36 1.90
N PRO A 21 -18.91 0.42 1.57
CA PRO A 21 -18.47 -0.67 2.43
C PRO A 21 -17.74 -0.18 3.69
N PRO A 22 -17.59 -1.04 4.72
CA PRO A 22 -16.69 -0.73 5.82
C PRO A 22 -15.27 -0.47 5.28
N PRO A 23 -14.41 0.27 6.02
CA PRO A 23 -13.06 0.58 5.57
C PRO A 23 -12.28 -0.66 5.13
N LEU A 24 -11.71 -0.61 3.92
CA LEU A 24 -10.92 -1.72 3.36
C LEU A 24 -9.48 -1.78 3.89
N ALA A 25 -9.04 -0.71 4.56
CA ALA A 25 -7.73 -0.61 5.20
C ALA A 25 -7.87 0.03 6.59
N PRO A 26 -6.90 -0.20 7.50
CA PRO A 26 -6.87 0.47 8.80
C PRO A 26 -6.90 1.98 8.65
N GLN A 27 -7.64 2.64 9.55
CA GLN A 27 -7.74 4.11 9.63
C GLN A 27 -7.17 4.68 10.93
N LYS A 28 -6.56 3.82 11.76
CA LYS A 28 -5.97 4.14 13.05
C LYS A 28 -4.80 3.20 13.34
N LEU A 29 -3.79 3.72 14.03
CA LEU A 29 -2.69 2.95 14.60
C LEU A 29 -2.32 3.59 15.93
N SER A 30 -2.30 2.81 17.02
CA SER A 30 -1.87 3.26 18.35
C SER A 30 -0.55 2.61 18.73
N ALA A 31 0.16 3.20 19.69
CA ALA A 31 1.49 2.74 20.10
C ALA A 31 1.47 1.31 20.69
N ASP A 32 0.37 0.91 21.35
CA ASP A 32 0.16 -0.46 21.85
C ASP A 32 -0.17 -1.47 20.73
N ALA A 33 -0.60 -0.97 19.56
CA ALA A 33 -1.05 -1.80 18.45
C ALA A 33 -0.01 -2.02 17.35
N VAL A 34 1.20 -1.47 17.49
CA VAL A 34 2.26 -1.61 16.49
C VAL A 34 2.73 -3.06 16.35
N PHE A 35 3.23 -3.38 15.16
CA PHE A 35 3.89 -4.63 14.85
C PHE A 35 5.41 -4.51 14.99
N GLY A 36 6.06 -5.65 15.21
CA GLY A 36 7.51 -5.81 15.18
C GLY A 36 7.88 -7.26 15.46
N VAL A 37 8.83 -7.82 14.72
CA VAL A 37 9.22 -9.23 14.87
C VAL A 37 10.02 -9.47 16.15
N ASN A 38 10.62 -8.41 16.71
CA ASN A 38 11.30 -8.41 18.00
C ASN A 38 10.96 -7.16 18.84
N SER A 39 11.64 -6.99 19.98
CA SER A 39 11.42 -5.84 20.88
C SER A 39 11.94 -4.52 20.33
N SER A 40 13.07 -4.54 19.60
CA SER A 40 13.66 -3.35 18.97
C SER A 40 12.72 -2.74 17.94
N ASP A 41 12.11 -3.58 17.12
CA ASP A 41 11.11 -3.16 16.14
C ASP A 41 9.90 -2.51 16.80
N ARG A 42 9.34 -3.18 17.81
CA ARG A 42 8.17 -2.65 18.54
C ARG A 42 8.47 -1.31 19.20
N GLN A 43 9.66 -1.14 19.79
CA GLN A 43 10.07 0.13 20.40
C GLN A 43 10.25 1.23 19.35
N THR A 44 10.87 0.93 18.21
CA THR A 44 11.03 1.86 17.09
C THR A 44 9.68 2.33 16.58
N CYS A 45 8.75 1.40 16.36
CA CYS A 45 7.41 1.71 15.89
C CYS A 45 6.57 2.48 16.92
N GLN A 46 6.68 2.14 18.20
CA GLN A 46 6.07 2.90 19.29
C GLN A 46 6.57 4.35 19.32
N HIS A 47 7.88 4.54 19.17
CA HIS A 47 8.49 5.86 19.14
C HIS A 47 7.90 6.73 18.03
N TRP A 48 7.79 6.20 16.81
CA TRP A 48 7.17 6.91 15.69
C TRP A 48 5.73 7.36 15.97
N VAL A 49 4.92 6.46 16.53
CA VAL A 49 3.52 6.76 16.84
C VAL A 49 3.42 7.81 17.95
N LEU A 50 4.25 7.72 18.99
CA LEU A 50 4.24 8.64 20.14
C LEU A 50 4.75 10.04 19.80
N LEU A 51 5.66 10.17 18.84
CA LEU A 51 6.16 11.47 18.39
C LEU A 51 5.19 12.22 17.47
N SER A 52 4.22 11.52 16.88
CA SER A 52 3.34 12.07 15.86
C SER A 52 1.98 12.45 16.41
N ARG A 53 1.38 13.54 15.89
CA ARG A 53 -0.05 13.82 16.08
C ARG A 53 -0.88 12.69 15.47
N ASN A 54 -1.86 12.21 16.23
CA ASN A 54 -2.66 11.03 15.87
C ASN A 54 -4.09 11.17 16.40
N GLU A 55 -4.85 12.09 15.79
CA GLU A 55 -6.24 12.40 16.14
C GLU A 55 -7.24 11.73 15.18
N GLY A 56 -6.79 10.72 14.42
CA GLY A 56 -7.54 9.98 13.40
C GLY A 56 -7.12 10.28 11.96
N ILE A 57 -7.80 9.64 11.00
CA ILE A 57 -7.48 9.66 9.55
C ILE A 57 -7.40 11.07 8.93
N PHE A 58 -8.04 12.06 9.55
CA PHE A 58 -8.05 13.44 9.09
C PHE A 58 -7.21 14.38 9.95
N THR A 59 -6.24 13.85 10.69
CA THR A 59 -5.25 14.70 11.36
C THR A 59 -4.45 15.44 10.28
N PRO A 60 -4.41 16.79 10.27
CA PRO A 60 -3.66 17.53 9.27
C PRO A 60 -2.14 17.35 9.47
N PRO A 61 -1.31 17.43 8.42
CA PRO A 61 0.13 17.56 8.58
C PRO A 61 0.48 18.71 9.53
N SER A 62 1.51 18.52 10.34
CA SER A 62 1.90 19.47 11.38
C SER A 62 3.42 19.65 11.44
N LEU A 63 3.87 20.66 12.18
CA LEU A 63 5.29 20.87 12.47
C LEU A 63 5.89 19.80 13.39
N GLN A 64 5.06 19.20 14.26
CA GLN A 64 5.45 18.07 15.10
C GLN A 64 5.67 16.80 14.27
N GLY A 65 4.85 16.62 13.22
CA GLY A 65 4.71 15.38 12.48
C GLY A 65 3.35 14.76 12.77
N THR A 66 2.74 14.18 11.74
CA THR A 66 1.39 13.64 11.79
C THR A 66 1.38 12.21 11.28
N LEU A 67 0.75 11.33 12.05
CA LEU A 67 0.56 9.94 11.69
C LEU A 67 -0.56 9.83 10.65
N LEU A 68 -0.24 9.27 9.50
CA LEU A 68 -1.16 9.00 8.40
C LEU A 68 -1.49 7.51 8.39
N VAL A 69 -2.77 7.19 8.63
CA VAL A 69 -3.30 5.82 8.57
C VAL A 69 -4.64 5.86 7.81
N PRO A 70 -4.72 5.35 6.57
CA PRO A 70 -3.61 4.77 5.81
C PRO A 70 -2.53 5.81 5.46
N GLY A 71 -1.30 5.32 5.22
CA GLY A 71 -0.18 6.16 4.76
C GLY A 71 -0.39 6.68 3.34
N ASN A 72 0.55 7.47 2.83
CA ASN A 72 0.46 8.11 1.49
C ASN A 72 0.45 7.13 0.31
N ILE A 73 0.81 5.85 0.51
CA ILE A 73 0.58 4.74 -0.44
C ILE A 73 -0.24 3.60 0.19
N GLY A 74 -0.86 3.87 1.34
CA GLY A 74 -1.75 2.94 2.01
C GLY A 74 -3.16 3.00 1.45
N GLY A 75 -4.02 2.09 1.89
CA GLY A 75 -5.38 1.96 1.36
C GLY A 75 -5.37 1.56 -0.10
N MET A 76 -6.35 2.06 -0.86
CA MET A 76 -6.40 1.92 -2.32
C MET A 76 -5.50 2.98 -2.95
N THR A 77 -4.60 2.56 -3.83
CA THR A 77 -3.65 3.46 -4.50
C THR A 77 -4.02 3.66 -5.98
N TRP A 78 -3.11 4.23 -6.76
CA TRP A 78 -3.28 4.43 -8.21
C TRP A 78 -3.48 3.13 -9.00
N SER A 79 -3.19 1.97 -8.40
CA SER A 79 -3.39 0.66 -9.02
C SER A 79 -4.86 0.34 -9.29
N GLY A 80 -5.79 1.07 -8.67
CA GLY A 80 -7.21 0.97 -8.96
C GLY A 80 -7.84 -0.33 -8.49
N TYR A 81 -8.84 -0.80 -9.21
CA TYR A 81 -9.68 -1.94 -8.87
C TYR A 81 -10.19 -2.61 -10.15
N ALA A 82 -10.71 -3.82 -10.02
CA ALA A 82 -11.40 -4.53 -11.10
C ALA A 82 -12.87 -4.77 -10.73
N PHE A 83 -13.77 -4.67 -11.69
CA PHE A 83 -15.19 -4.90 -11.48
C PHE A 83 -15.67 -6.07 -12.35
N ASP A 84 -16.28 -7.07 -11.71
CA ASP A 84 -16.97 -8.16 -12.41
C ASP A 84 -18.48 -7.87 -12.47
N PRO A 85 -19.02 -7.46 -13.64
CA PRO A 85 -20.43 -7.16 -13.79
C PRO A 85 -21.36 -8.38 -13.71
N GLN A 86 -20.87 -9.61 -13.93
CA GLN A 86 -21.70 -10.81 -13.85
C GLN A 86 -22.02 -11.18 -12.40
N ARG A 87 -21.05 -10.95 -11.50
CA ARG A 87 -21.15 -11.29 -10.08
C ARG A 87 -21.41 -10.07 -9.19
N ASN A 88 -21.38 -8.88 -9.78
CA ASN A 88 -21.45 -7.57 -9.11
C ASN A 88 -20.43 -7.43 -7.97
N LEU A 89 -19.19 -7.83 -8.24
CA LEU A 89 -18.08 -7.80 -7.28
C LEU A 89 -17.04 -6.77 -7.70
N LEU A 90 -16.63 -5.91 -6.76
CA LEU A 90 -15.50 -5.00 -6.91
C LEU A 90 -14.29 -5.59 -6.19
N VAL A 91 -13.23 -5.87 -6.94
CA VAL A 91 -11.98 -6.43 -6.43
C VAL A 91 -10.96 -5.32 -6.26
N VAL A 92 -10.51 -5.14 -5.03
CA VAL A 92 -9.74 -3.98 -4.59
C VAL A 92 -8.48 -4.42 -3.86
N PRO A 93 -7.27 -4.15 -4.41
CA PRO A 93 -6.04 -4.27 -3.66
C PRO A 93 -5.90 -3.09 -2.68
N THR A 94 -5.44 -3.37 -1.46
CA THR A 94 -5.13 -2.35 -0.46
C THR A 94 -3.81 -2.59 0.24
N ASN A 95 -3.12 -1.50 0.57
CA ASN A 95 -1.91 -1.51 1.37
C ASN A 95 -2.21 -1.06 2.81
N ASN A 96 -2.02 -1.95 3.78
CA ASN A 96 -2.20 -1.66 5.20
C ASN A 96 -0.93 -1.12 5.82
N ILE A 97 -0.50 0.07 5.41
CA ILE A 97 0.70 0.71 5.93
C ILE A 97 0.41 2.11 6.45
N ALA A 98 1.25 2.58 7.37
CA ALA A 98 1.20 3.92 7.93
C ALA A 98 2.39 4.75 7.44
N ALA A 99 2.22 6.07 7.44
CA ALA A 99 3.28 7.03 7.14
C ALA A 99 3.31 8.17 8.16
N VAL A 100 4.43 8.87 8.26
CA VAL A 100 4.49 10.19 8.92
C VAL A 100 4.59 11.25 7.83
N ALA A 101 3.85 12.35 8.00
CA ALA A 101 4.07 13.58 7.26
C ALA A 101 4.36 14.72 8.23
N LYS A 102 5.41 15.49 7.98
CA LYS A 102 5.84 16.62 8.81
C LYS A 102 6.08 17.84 7.93
N LEU A 103 5.54 18.98 8.34
CA LEU A 103 5.85 20.26 7.71
C LEU A 103 7.20 20.76 8.24
N ILE A 104 8.02 21.28 7.34
CA ILE A 104 9.32 21.86 7.66
C ILE A 104 9.26 23.34 7.28
N PRO A 105 9.51 24.29 8.19
CA PRO A 105 9.62 25.71 7.82
C PRO A 105 10.57 25.90 6.63
N ARG A 106 10.18 26.72 5.66
CA ARG A 106 10.90 26.92 4.39
C ARG A 106 12.40 27.10 4.59
N GLU A 107 12.76 27.95 5.53
CA GLU A 107 14.14 28.33 5.86
C GLU A 107 14.97 27.17 6.44
N LYS A 108 14.31 26.09 6.90
CA LYS A 108 14.97 24.89 7.45
C LYS A 108 15.00 23.72 6.47
N LEU A 109 14.34 23.82 5.31
CA LEU A 109 14.17 22.70 4.40
C LEU A 109 15.49 22.20 3.82
N GLU A 110 16.40 23.11 3.44
CA GLU A 110 17.70 22.74 2.90
C GLU A 110 18.52 21.94 3.94
N GLN A 111 18.58 22.43 5.17
CA GLN A 111 19.25 21.72 6.27
C GLN A 111 18.61 20.34 6.52
N ALA A 112 17.27 20.27 6.53
CA ALA A 112 16.56 19.01 6.74
C ALA A 112 16.86 17.98 5.63
N THR A 113 16.90 18.41 4.37
CA THR A 113 17.20 17.55 3.23
C THR A 113 18.61 16.95 3.29
N HIS A 114 19.55 17.64 3.94
CA HIS A 114 20.94 17.19 4.14
C HIS A 114 21.20 16.55 5.51
N SER A 115 20.17 16.31 6.31
CA SER A 115 20.30 15.73 7.66
C SER A 115 20.73 14.26 7.66
N GLY A 116 20.57 13.56 6.54
CA GLY A 116 20.74 12.12 6.44
C GLY A 116 19.54 11.31 6.97
N GLU A 117 18.49 11.96 7.47
CA GLU A 117 17.27 11.28 7.88
C GLU A 117 16.54 10.73 6.64
N ALA A 118 16.39 9.40 6.59
CA ALA A 118 15.72 8.70 5.49
C ALA A 118 14.27 9.14 5.34
N GLY A 119 13.87 9.47 4.11
CA GLY A 119 12.52 9.87 3.76
C GLY A 119 12.48 10.72 2.49
N ASP A 120 11.28 11.13 2.12
CA ASP A 120 11.00 11.97 0.97
C ASP A 120 10.80 13.42 1.41
N TYR A 121 11.53 14.33 0.78
CA TYR A 121 11.46 15.77 1.04
C TYR A 121 10.89 16.49 -0.18
N ALA A 122 9.71 17.08 -0.03
CA ALA A 122 9.03 17.83 -1.07
C ALA A 122 9.16 19.35 -0.85
N GLN A 123 9.48 20.06 -1.93
CA GLN A 123 9.70 21.51 -1.89
C GLN A 123 8.44 22.30 -1.59
N GLN A 124 7.24 21.92 -2.05
CA GLN A 124 6.01 22.70 -1.82
C GLN A 124 6.15 24.19 -2.23
N ILE A 125 6.66 24.46 -3.43
CA ILE A 125 6.96 25.83 -3.91
C ILE A 125 5.70 26.71 -3.79
N GLY A 126 5.87 27.91 -3.22
CA GLY A 126 4.78 28.85 -2.94
C GLY A 126 4.18 28.74 -1.54
N ALA A 127 4.49 27.69 -0.78
CA ALA A 127 4.12 27.56 0.63
C ALA A 127 5.26 27.99 1.57
N PRO A 128 4.96 28.48 2.78
CA PRO A 128 5.95 28.79 3.81
C PRO A 128 6.60 27.54 4.42
N TYR A 129 6.23 26.34 3.96
CA TYR A 129 6.74 25.06 4.44
C TYR A 129 7.18 24.19 3.27
N GLY A 130 8.23 23.39 3.47
CA GLY A 130 8.42 22.12 2.77
C GLY A 130 7.75 20.97 3.51
N MET A 131 7.87 19.75 2.99
CA MET A 131 7.24 18.57 3.59
C MET A 131 8.21 17.40 3.62
N TYR A 132 8.31 16.76 4.78
CA TYR A 132 8.96 15.48 4.98
C TYR A 132 7.92 14.37 5.07
N ARG A 133 8.17 13.23 4.41
CA ARG A 133 7.32 12.04 4.46
C ARG A 133 8.16 10.79 4.57
N ARG A 134 7.72 9.83 5.37
CA ARG A 134 8.29 8.48 5.41
C ARG A 134 7.23 7.43 5.71
N PHE A 135 7.47 6.19 5.28
CA PHE A 135 6.72 5.06 5.84
C PHE A 135 7.17 4.79 7.28
N LEU A 136 6.24 4.33 8.12
CA LEU A 136 6.59 3.83 9.43
C LEU A 136 7.15 2.43 9.26
N GLN A 137 8.47 2.34 9.35
CA GLN A 137 9.22 1.10 9.30
C GLN A 137 9.94 0.89 10.63
N ALA A 138 10.03 -0.37 11.02
CA ALA A 138 10.80 -0.82 12.16
C ALA A 138 12.30 -0.79 11.86
N ALA A 139 13.13 -1.19 12.82
CA ALA A 139 14.58 -1.31 12.61
C ALA A 139 14.92 -2.41 11.59
N SER A 140 14.05 -3.40 11.44
CA SER A 140 14.11 -4.46 10.42
C SER A 140 13.56 -4.06 9.04
N ASP A 141 13.26 -2.77 8.82
CA ASP A 141 12.60 -2.22 7.62
C ASP A 141 11.15 -2.69 7.35
N LEU A 142 10.63 -3.65 8.13
CA LEU A 142 9.24 -4.08 8.04
C LEU A 142 8.26 -2.99 8.50
N PRO A 143 7.04 -2.92 7.91
CA PRO A 143 6.08 -1.89 8.30
C PRO A 143 5.61 -2.05 9.75
N CYS A 144 5.45 -0.92 10.44
CA CYS A 144 4.98 -0.86 11.84
C CYS A 144 3.50 -1.20 12.05
N THR A 145 2.73 -1.30 10.96
CA THR A 145 1.34 -1.76 10.99
C THR A 145 1.26 -3.27 11.10
N ARG A 146 0.19 -3.79 11.69
CA ARG A 146 -0.04 -5.24 11.75
C ARG A 146 -0.21 -5.82 10.34
N PRO A 147 0.47 -6.93 10.02
CA PRO A 147 0.25 -7.63 8.77
C PRO A 147 -1.16 -8.26 8.73
N PRO A 148 -1.67 -8.60 7.55
CA PRO A 148 -1.01 -8.50 6.25
C PRO A 148 -0.91 -7.05 5.73
N TRP A 149 0.22 -6.72 5.08
CA TRP A 149 0.47 -5.36 4.56
C TRP A 149 -0.12 -5.15 3.18
N GLY A 150 -0.31 -6.22 2.39
CA GLY A 150 -1.10 -6.22 1.18
C GLY A 150 -2.30 -7.15 1.29
N ILE A 151 -3.48 -6.64 0.97
CA ILE A 151 -4.73 -7.39 0.97
C ILE A 151 -5.42 -7.23 -0.39
N LEU A 152 -5.99 -8.32 -0.89
CA LEU A 152 -6.98 -8.29 -1.95
C LEU A 152 -8.36 -8.46 -1.32
N SER A 153 -9.28 -7.53 -1.57
CA SER A 153 -10.64 -7.57 -1.05
C SER A 153 -11.64 -7.71 -2.19
N ALA A 154 -12.69 -8.53 -2.03
CA ALA A 154 -13.88 -8.42 -2.86
C ALA A 154 -15.01 -7.76 -2.07
N VAL A 155 -15.61 -6.74 -2.67
CA VAL A 155 -16.78 -6.04 -2.15
C VAL A 155 -18.00 -6.43 -2.97
N ASP A 156 -19.07 -6.85 -2.30
CA ASP A 156 -20.39 -7.01 -2.91
C ASP A 156 -20.99 -5.64 -3.14
N MET A 157 -21.16 -5.26 -4.41
CA MET A 157 -21.64 -3.94 -4.80
C MET A 157 -23.16 -3.77 -4.65
N ASN A 158 -23.92 -4.85 -4.43
CA ASN A 158 -25.35 -4.73 -4.09
C ASN A 158 -25.54 -4.33 -2.64
N GLN A 159 -24.73 -4.91 -1.74
CA GLN A 159 -24.90 -4.76 -0.29
C GLN A 159 -23.93 -3.74 0.31
N GLY A 160 -22.85 -3.40 -0.40
CA GLY A 160 -21.75 -2.63 0.16
C GLY A 160 -21.09 -3.38 1.32
N THR A 161 -20.89 -4.69 1.18
CA THR A 161 -20.25 -5.53 2.21
C THR A 161 -18.97 -6.15 1.67
N ILE A 162 -18.01 -6.40 2.56
CA ILE A 162 -16.81 -7.14 2.22
C ILE A 162 -17.19 -8.62 2.15
N LYS A 163 -17.06 -9.23 0.96
CA LYS A 163 -17.32 -10.65 0.74
C LYS A 163 -16.18 -11.53 1.24
N TRP A 164 -14.95 -11.14 0.93
CA TRP A 164 -13.73 -11.79 1.41
C TRP A 164 -12.55 -10.83 1.37
N GLN A 165 -11.53 -11.13 2.17
CA GLN A 165 -10.22 -10.50 2.14
C GLN A 165 -9.14 -11.57 2.27
N VAL A 166 -8.11 -11.49 1.43
CA VAL A 166 -6.98 -12.42 1.47
C VAL A 166 -5.66 -11.67 1.34
N PRO A 167 -4.60 -12.08 2.05
CA PRO A 167 -3.27 -11.56 1.80
C PRO A 167 -2.75 -12.04 0.44
N TYR A 168 -1.92 -11.24 -0.21
CA TYR A 168 -1.20 -11.66 -1.42
C TYR A 168 0.21 -11.09 -1.45
N GLY A 169 1.15 -11.85 -2.01
CA GLY A 169 2.57 -11.49 -2.03
C GLY A 169 3.31 -11.77 -0.73
N SER A 170 4.65 -11.77 -0.83
CA SER A 170 5.57 -12.00 0.28
C SER A 170 6.47 -10.79 0.53
N MET A 171 6.84 -10.59 1.80
CA MET A 171 7.90 -9.66 2.24
C MET A 171 9.01 -10.40 3.01
N GLN A 172 9.11 -11.73 2.86
CA GLN A 172 10.04 -12.56 3.63
C GLN A 172 11.52 -12.17 3.48
N ASP A 173 11.88 -11.58 2.36
CA ASP A 173 13.26 -11.15 2.05
C ASP A 173 13.42 -9.62 2.03
N PHE A 174 12.40 -8.87 2.48
CA PHE A 174 12.38 -7.40 2.34
C PHE A 174 13.18 -6.72 3.45
N GLY A 175 14.25 -5.99 3.12
CA GLY A 175 15.14 -5.41 4.14
C GLY A 175 16.14 -6.41 4.73
N GLY A 176 16.27 -7.59 4.11
CA GLY A 176 17.25 -8.62 4.50
C GLY A 176 16.68 -9.72 5.38
N ALA A 177 17.56 -10.38 6.14
CA ALA A 177 17.15 -11.51 6.98
C ALA A 177 16.39 -11.04 8.23
N HIS A 178 15.24 -11.66 8.49
CA HIS A 178 14.42 -11.36 9.67
C HIS A 178 14.51 -12.44 10.73
N GLU A 179 14.33 -12.02 11.99
CA GLU A 179 14.12 -12.92 13.10
C GLU A 179 12.71 -13.52 13.03
N GLY A 180 12.60 -14.76 12.58
CA GLY A 180 11.34 -15.50 12.50
C GLY A 180 10.61 -15.36 11.16
N ALA A 181 9.41 -15.94 11.10
CA ALA A 181 8.61 -15.97 9.89
C ALA A 181 7.91 -14.62 9.65
N VAL A 182 8.07 -14.07 8.44
CA VAL A 182 7.34 -12.87 8.01
C VAL A 182 5.97 -13.30 7.50
N PRO A 183 4.87 -12.72 8.01
CA PRO A 183 3.54 -13.06 7.52
C PRO A 183 3.33 -12.69 6.04
N TRP A 184 2.45 -13.44 5.38
CA TRP A 184 2.04 -13.15 4.00
C TRP A 184 1.30 -11.81 3.89
N GLY A 185 1.33 -11.22 2.70
CA GLY A 185 0.70 -9.94 2.38
C GLY A 185 1.74 -8.85 2.19
N SER A 186 2.15 -8.65 0.94
CA SER A 186 3.17 -7.69 0.55
C SER A 186 2.56 -6.40 0.02
N ILE A 187 3.22 -5.28 0.25
CA ILE A 187 2.83 -3.99 -0.32
C ILE A 187 2.76 -4.14 -1.85
N GLY A 188 1.66 -3.68 -2.43
CA GLY A 188 1.33 -3.85 -3.84
C GLY A 188 1.17 -2.53 -4.60
N PHE A 189 1.71 -2.46 -5.81
CA PHE A 189 1.57 -1.31 -6.72
C PHE A 189 0.95 -1.66 -8.08
N GLY A 190 0.61 -2.94 -8.29
CA GLY A 190 -0.09 -3.43 -9.49
C GLY A 190 -1.62 -3.45 -9.31
N GLY A 191 -2.34 -3.21 -10.40
CA GLY A 191 -3.81 -3.29 -10.42
C GLY A 191 -4.30 -4.68 -10.79
N PRO A 192 -5.52 -5.07 -10.38
CA PRO A 192 -6.13 -6.32 -10.80
C PRO A 192 -6.84 -6.19 -12.15
N ILE A 193 -7.08 -7.31 -12.81
CA ILE A 193 -8.14 -7.49 -13.81
C ILE A 193 -9.03 -8.67 -13.44
N THR A 194 -10.28 -8.64 -13.90
CA THR A 194 -11.23 -9.75 -13.77
C THR A 194 -11.59 -10.32 -15.13
N THR A 195 -11.81 -11.64 -15.22
CA THR A 195 -12.33 -12.31 -16.42
C THR A 195 -13.73 -12.87 -16.19
N ALA A 196 -14.50 -13.06 -17.26
CA ALA A 196 -15.85 -13.64 -17.19
C ALA A 196 -15.89 -15.04 -16.54
N SER A 197 -14.78 -15.80 -16.65
CA SER A 197 -14.62 -17.11 -15.99
C SER A 197 -14.56 -17.03 -14.47
N GLY A 198 -14.50 -15.84 -13.88
CA GLY A 198 -14.42 -15.63 -12.44
C GLY A 198 -12.99 -15.70 -11.89
N LEU A 199 -12.00 -15.35 -12.70
CA LEU A 199 -10.61 -15.21 -12.25
C LEU A 199 -10.25 -13.74 -12.04
N VAL A 200 -9.46 -13.49 -11.00
CA VAL A 200 -8.77 -12.21 -10.78
C VAL A 200 -7.28 -12.42 -11.06
N PHE A 201 -6.69 -11.61 -11.93
CA PHE A 201 -5.24 -11.59 -12.10
C PHE A 201 -4.64 -10.31 -11.52
N ILE A 202 -3.60 -10.43 -10.72
CA ILE A 202 -2.90 -9.30 -10.10
C ILE A 202 -1.43 -9.63 -9.84
N ALA A 203 -0.56 -8.61 -9.94
CA ALA A 203 0.85 -8.67 -9.61
C ALA A 203 1.25 -7.40 -8.81
N GLY A 204 2.53 -7.06 -8.84
CA GLY A 204 3.04 -5.79 -8.29
C GLY A 204 3.30 -5.82 -6.79
N THR A 205 3.42 -7.01 -6.22
CA THR A 205 3.99 -7.26 -4.90
C THR A 205 5.50 -7.36 -5.01
N PHE A 206 6.23 -7.18 -3.90
CA PHE A 206 7.71 -7.23 -3.93
C PHE A 206 8.27 -8.58 -4.40
N ASP A 207 7.54 -9.67 -4.18
CA ASP A 207 7.89 -10.94 -4.82
C ASP A 207 7.42 -10.97 -6.29
N PRO A 208 8.28 -11.39 -7.24
CA PRO A 208 8.04 -11.19 -8.66
C PRO A 208 7.11 -12.27 -9.22
N TYR A 209 5.83 -12.21 -8.86
CA TYR A 209 4.79 -13.12 -9.33
C TYR A 209 3.55 -12.37 -9.82
N ILE A 210 2.98 -12.85 -10.91
CA ILE A 210 1.57 -12.62 -11.25
C ILE A 210 0.75 -13.79 -10.70
N ARG A 211 -0.40 -13.50 -10.10
CA ARG A 211 -1.25 -14.48 -9.43
C ARG A 211 -2.64 -14.50 -10.04
N ALA A 212 -3.29 -15.66 -9.98
CA ALA A 212 -4.69 -15.85 -10.29
C ALA A 212 -5.46 -16.24 -9.04
N PHE A 213 -6.57 -15.56 -8.75
CA PHE A 213 -7.47 -15.85 -7.65
C PHE A 213 -8.86 -16.20 -8.16
N ASP A 214 -9.55 -17.11 -7.46
CA ASP A 214 -10.98 -17.33 -7.62
C ASP A 214 -11.75 -16.11 -7.08
N ILE A 215 -12.58 -15.47 -7.92
CA ILE A 215 -13.27 -14.23 -7.53
C ILE A 215 -14.34 -14.43 -6.45
N GLN A 216 -14.88 -15.65 -6.31
CA GLN A 216 -15.95 -15.94 -5.35
C GLN A 216 -15.39 -16.15 -3.94
N THR A 217 -14.18 -16.69 -3.83
CA THR A 217 -13.58 -17.16 -2.57
C THR A 217 -12.30 -16.44 -2.17
N GLY A 218 -11.64 -15.76 -3.11
CA GLY A 218 -10.31 -15.17 -2.89
C GLY A 218 -9.19 -16.22 -2.84
N LYS A 219 -9.46 -17.49 -3.16
CA LYS A 219 -8.43 -18.54 -3.13
C LYS A 219 -7.43 -18.31 -4.26
N GLU A 220 -6.13 -18.27 -3.95
CA GLU A 220 -5.07 -18.34 -4.97
C GLU A 220 -5.14 -19.69 -5.69
N LEU A 221 -5.29 -19.66 -7.01
CA LEU A 221 -5.40 -20.84 -7.86
C LEU A 221 -4.09 -21.12 -8.61
N TRP A 222 -3.32 -20.08 -8.89
CA TRP A 222 -2.11 -20.17 -9.69
C TRP A 222 -1.21 -18.94 -9.47
N LYS A 223 0.09 -19.13 -9.70
CA LYS A 223 1.06 -18.04 -9.85
C LYS A 223 2.06 -18.34 -10.97
N GLY A 224 2.48 -17.29 -11.66
CA GLY A 224 3.51 -17.31 -12.69
C GLY A 224 4.67 -16.42 -12.28
N GLN A 225 5.90 -16.95 -12.37
CA GLN A 225 7.10 -16.19 -12.05
C GLN A 225 7.34 -15.12 -13.11
N LEU A 226 7.70 -13.93 -12.66
CA LEU A 226 8.13 -12.79 -13.46
C LEU A 226 9.64 -12.57 -13.27
N PRO A 227 10.32 -11.94 -14.24
CA PRO A 227 11.74 -11.62 -14.12
C PRO A 227 12.02 -10.42 -13.21
N ALA A 228 10.99 -9.63 -12.88
CA ALA A 228 10.99 -8.51 -11.95
C ALA A 228 9.56 -8.28 -11.42
N SER A 229 9.39 -7.42 -10.41
CA SER A 229 8.05 -7.08 -9.92
C SER A 229 7.20 -6.46 -11.03
N GLY A 230 5.98 -6.96 -11.16
CA GLY A 230 4.99 -6.48 -12.14
C GLY A 230 4.19 -5.31 -11.60
N ASN A 231 4.83 -4.17 -11.32
CA ASN A 231 4.22 -2.92 -10.81
C ASN A 231 3.31 -2.24 -11.87
N ALA A 232 2.41 -3.01 -12.48
CA ALA A 232 1.52 -2.65 -13.56
C ALA A 232 0.19 -3.39 -13.42
N THR A 233 -0.84 -2.89 -14.09
CA THR A 233 -2.09 -3.65 -14.26
C THR A 233 -1.90 -4.59 -15.46
N PRO A 234 -2.10 -5.92 -15.31
CA PRO A 234 -2.03 -6.82 -16.44
C PRO A 234 -3.16 -6.55 -17.43
N MET A 235 -3.04 -7.05 -18.64
CA MET A 235 -4.12 -7.03 -19.64
C MET A 235 -4.34 -8.42 -20.21
N THR A 236 -5.51 -8.65 -20.80
CA THR A 236 -5.80 -9.87 -21.54
C THR A 236 -6.44 -9.56 -22.89
N TYR A 237 -6.11 -10.37 -23.90
CA TYR A 237 -6.65 -10.28 -25.25
C TYR A 237 -6.62 -11.66 -25.92
N SER A 238 -7.27 -11.80 -27.07
CA SER A 238 -7.22 -13.03 -27.86
C SER A 238 -6.75 -12.78 -29.29
N VAL A 239 -5.99 -13.74 -29.83
CA VAL A 239 -5.55 -13.78 -31.23
C VAL A 239 -5.68 -15.23 -31.71
N ASN A 240 -6.29 -15.43 -32.88
CA ASN A 240 -6.48 -16.76 -33.50
C ASN A 240 -7.10 -17.80 -32.55
N GLY A 241 -8.08 -17.38 -31.73
CA GLY A 241 -8.77 -18.25 -30.78
C GLY A 241 -7.99 -18.57 -29.49
N LYS A 242 -6.75 -18.07 -29.33
CA LYS A 242 -5.95 -18.23 -28.13
C LYS A 242 -5.95 -16.95 -27.29
N GLN A 243 -6.27 -17.06 -26.01
CA GLN A 243 -6.26 -15.95 -25.06
C GLN A 243 -4.89 -15.83 -24.40
N TYR A 244 -4.42 -14.59 -24.25
CA TYR A 244 -3.16 -14.24 -23.63
C TYR A 244 -3.40 -13.33 -22.42
N LEU A 245 -2.63 -13.54 -21.37
CA LEU A 245 -2.47 -12.61 -20.24
C LEU A 245 -1.08 -11.98 -20.35
N VAL A 246 -0.99 -10.65 -20.35
CA VAL A 246 0.26 -9.92 -20.56
C VAL A 246 0.49 -8.90 -19.47
N ILE A 247 1.72 -8.76 -19.01
CA ILE A 247 2.12 -7.78 -18.01
C ILE A 247 3.53 -7.23 -18.25
N ALA A 248 3.74 -5.95 -17.93
CA ALA A 248 5.06 -5.36 -17.83
C ALA A 248 5.70 -5.70 -16.47
N ALA A 249 6.87 -6.32 -16.50
CA ALA A 249 7.66 -6.71 -15.34
C ALA A 249 8.95 -5.91 -15.32
N GLY A 250 8.92 -4.77 -14.62
CA GLY A 250 10.01 -3.80 -14.61
C GLY A 250 10.72 -3.62 -13.27
N GLY A 251 10.04 -3.91 -12.15
CA GLY A 251 10.47 -3.47 -10.84
C GLY A 251 10.35 -1.94 -10.66
N HIS A 252 10.90 -1.42 -9.57
CA HIS A 252 10.91 0.01 -9.28
C HIS A 252 12.25 0.45 -8.66
N PRO A 253 12.97 1.44 -9.22
CA PRO A 253 14.33 1.77 -8.82
C PRO A 253 14.48 2.33 -7.39
N LYS A 254 13.38 2.76 -6.76
CA LYS A 254 13.38 3.18 -5.34
C LYS A 254 13.12 2.03 -4.36
N ILE A 255 12.86 0.82 -4.84
CA ILE A 255 12.61 -0.37 -4.02
C ILE A 255 13.82 -1.29 -4.25
N THR A 256 14.78 -1.23 -3.34
CA THR A 256 16.09 -1.86 -3.50
C THR A 256 16.04 -3.39 -3.52
N GLU A 257 14.95 -3.96 -3.02
CA GLU A 257 14.69 -5.39 -2.93
C GLU A 257 14.12 -5.96 -4.24
N GLU A 258 13.64 -5.10 -5.14
CA GLU A 258 13.13 -5.52 -6.44
C GLU A 258 14.26 -5.63 -7.47
N ALA A 259 14.28 -6.75 -8.20
CA ALA A 259 15.06 -6.82 -9.43
C ALA A 259 14.53 -5.80 -10.45
N LEU A 260 15.44 -5.16 -11.17
CA LEU A 260 15.09 -4.29 -12.30
C LEU A 260 15.15 -5.08 -13.60
N ASN A 261 14.18 -4.87 -14.46
CA ASN A 261 14.11 -5.46 -15.80
C ASN A 261 13.31 -4.54 -16.72
N ASP A 262 13.28 -4.83 -18.02
CA ASP A 262 12.45 -4.17 -19.02
C ASP A 262 11.75 -5.23 -19.88
N ALA A 263 10.85 -6.00 -19.26
CA ALA A 263 10.22 -7.17 -19.90
C ALA A 263 8.69 -7.04 -20.02
N LEU A 264 8.16 -7.46 -21.17
CA LEU A 264 6.75 -7.84 -21.32
C LEU A 264 6.64 -9.37 -21.26
N VAL A 265 5.87 -9.88 -20.30
CA VAL A 265 5.68 -11.32 -20.12
C VAL A 265 4.27 -11.71 -20.53
N ALA A 266 4.14 -12.74 -21.36
CA ALA A 266 2.85 -13.26 -21.83
C ALA A 266 2.64 -14.72 -21.38
N PHE A 267 1.44 -15.01 -20.88
CA PHE A 267 1.00 -16.34 -20.46
C PHE A 267 -0.20 -16.77 -21.31
N ALA A 268 -0.27 -18.06 -21.64
CA ALA A 268 -1.43 -18.68 -22.26
C ALA A 268 -1.51 -20.15 -21.86
N LEU A 269 -2.69 -20.76 -21.95
CA LEU A 269 -2.82 -22.22 -21.86
C LEU A 269 -2.06 -22.90 -23.03
N PRO A 270 -1.57 -24.14 -22.86
CA PRO A 270 -0.91 -24.90 -23.91
C PRO A 270 -1.71 -24.92 -25.21
#